data_AF-A0A960MTW1-F1
#
_entry.id   AF-A0A960MTW1-F1
#
_cell.length_a   1.000
_cell.length_b   1.000
_cell.length_c   1.000
_cell.angle_alpha   90.00
_cell.angle_beta   90.00
_cell.angle_gamma   90.00
#
_symmetry.space_group_name_H-M   'P 1'
#
loop_
_entity.id
_entity.type
_entity.pdbx_description
1 polymer ?
#
loop_
_entity_poly.entity_id
_entity_poly.type
_entity_poly.pdbx_seq_one_letter_code
_entity_poly.pdbx_strand_id
1 'polypeptide(L)'
;ETLGDETVAILNSRLLDWPPAELPDAAGAIGKLAGGSAVPSIRSHGHAVLMKLGREIAVGATDPDARKIDFLVGAKLSGRGKVPAHLESAVVALSEAGQSRAVRLAAAEALPLFPEDDQKSLERLVAIADAHAQDDLQLSFAALEAMKRVPASTWPAEYANRILTRIKISATPDLKFDVKEFTVKVGSAVELTFYNPDNMYHNLVLVDAGALDRVGLAADLMAGRPDGLEKSYVPDDPGVLQWTPQLTIGGARSHVLRFYAPEKAGDFPYICTFPGHWRAMRGVMKVVE
;
A
#
# COMPACT_ATOMS: atom_id res chain seq x y z
N GLU A 1 -28.84 15.51 1.57
CA GLU A 1 -28.95 14.12 2.03
C GLU A 1 -29.24 13.25 0.82
N THR A 2 -28.58 12.10 0.71
CA THR A 2 -28.56 11.16 -0.44
C THR A 2 -28.39 11.80 -1.81
N LEU A 3 -27.14 12.18 -2.12
CA LEU A 3 -26.74 12.50 -3.49
C LEU A 3 -26.42 11.19 -4.22
N GLY A 4 -26.85 11.04 -5.46
CA GLY A 4 -26.42 9.94 -6.32
C GLY A 4 -24.93 10.04 -6.63
N ASP A 5 -24.28 8.91 -6.95
CA ASP A 5 -22.84 8.82 -7.18
C ASP A 5 -22.35 9.78 -8.28
N GLU A 6 -23.12 9.94 -9.35
CA GLU A 6 -22.83 10.88 -10.43
C GLU A 6 -22.82 12.34 -9.94
N THR A 7 -23.82 12.72 -9.13
CA THR A 7 -23.89 14.06 -8.53
C THR A 7 -22.73 14.30 -7.57
N VAL A 8 -22.36 13.30 -6.76
CA VAL A 8 -21.19 13.39 -5.87
C VAL A 8 -19.91 13.59 -6.67
N ALA A 9 -19.73 12.85 -7.77
CA ALA A 9 -18.56 12.98 -8.64
C ALA A 9 -18.47 14.38 -9.26
N ILE A 10 -19.58 14.91 -9.78
CA ILE A 10 -19.64 16.27 -10.34
C ILE A 10 -19.28 17.32 -9.28
N LEU A 11 -19.86 17.21 -8.08
CA LEU A 11 -19.58 18.16 -6.99
C LEU A 11 -18.12 18.10 -6.55
N ASN A 12 -17.55 16.91 -6.43
CA ASN A 12 -16.15 16.74 -6.06
C ASN A 12 -15.20 17.37 -7.08
N SER A 13 -15.43 17.13 -8.38
CA SER A 13 -14.65 17.80 -9.45
C SER A 13 -14.81 19.31 -9.37
N ARG A 14 -16.05 19.82 -9.29
CA ARG A 14 -16.30 21.26 -9.19
C ARG A 14 -15.66 21.93 -8.00
N LEU A 15 -15.60 21.26 -6.84
CA LEU A 15 -14.92 21.79 -5.66
C LEU A 15 -13.41 21.97 -5.90
N LEU A 16 -12.75 21.02 -6.55
CA LEU A 16 -11.31 21.10 -6.81
C LEU A 16 -10.96 22.07 -7.93
N ASP A 17 -11.82 22.18 -8.94
CA ASP A 17 -11.65 23.00 -10.13
C ASP A 17 -12.27 24.41 -9.97
N TRP A 18 -12.80 24.73 -8.79
CA TRP A 18 -13.50 26.00 -8.56
C TRP A 18 -12.56 27.18 -8.83
N PRO A 19 -13.00 28.21 -9.60
CA PRO A 19 -12.18 29.38 -9.90
C PRO A 19 -11.64 30.05 -8.63
N PRO A 20 -10.30 30.21 -8.47
CA PRO A 20 -9.72 30.77 -7.25
C PRO A 20 -10.24 32.16 -6.88
N ALA A 21 -10.67 32.95 -7.86
CA ALA A 21 -11.25 34.28 -7.66
C ALA A 21 -12.63 34.27 -6.96
N GLU A 22 -13.39 33.16 -7.10
CA GLU A 22 -14.73 33.03 -6.53
C GLU A 22 -14.74 32.30 -5.18
N LEU A 23 -13.64 31.63 -4.85
CA LEU A 23 -13.50 30.84 -3.63
C LEU A 23 -13.66 31.65 -2.33
N PRO A 24 -13.19 32.92 -2.20
CA PRO A 24 -13.37 33.70 -0.98
C PRO A 24 -14.84 33.89 -0.60
N ASP A 25 -15.70 34.15 -1.58
CA ASP A 25 -17.14 34.38 -1.38
C ASP A 25 -17.87 33.08 -1.02
N ALA A 26 -17.41 31.95 -1.56
CA ALA A 26 -17.96 30.63 -1.29
C ALA A 26 -17.44 29.99 0.01
N ALA A 27 -16.43 30.56 0.67
CA ALA A 27 -15.72 29.94 1.79
C ALA A 27 -16.64 29.51 2.95
N GLY A 28 -17.68 30.30 3.25
CA GLY A 28 -18.65 29.96 4.29
C GLY A 28 -19.51 28.74 3.93
N ALA A 29 -19.91 28.59 2.67
CA ALA A 29 -20.64 27.42 2.18
C ALA A 29 -19.75 26.18 2.16
N ILE A 30 -18.50 26.33 1.72
CA ILE A 30 -17.50 25.26 1.72
C ILE A 30 -17.21 24.78 3.14
N GLY A 31 -17.11 25.70 4.11
CA GLY A 31 -16.98 25.38 5.54
C GLY A 31 -18.12 24.49 6.06
N LYS A 32 -19.37 24.81 5.70
CA LYS A 32 -20.54 24.00 6.05
C LYS A 32 -20.48 22.60 5.41
N LEU A 33 -20.05 22.51 4.15
CA LEU A 33 -19.89 21.23 3.46
C LEU A 33 -18.79 20.37 4.11
N ALA A 34 -17.63 20.97 4.42
CA ALA A 34 -16.52 20.31 5.08
C ALA A 34 -16.89 19.75 6.46
N GLY A 35 -17.58 20.54 7.29
CA GLY A 35 -17.92 20.14 8.66
C GLY A 35 -19.23 19.35 8.83
N GLY A 36 -20.15 19.43 7.87
CA GLY A 36 -21.54 19.01 8.06
C GLY A 36 -22.15 18.14 6.96
N SER A 37 -21.45 17.89 5.84
CA SER A 37 -21.98 16.99 4.80
C SER A 37 -22.11 15.55 5.31
N ALA A 38 -23.20 14.88 4.98
CA ALA A 38 -23.36 13.44 5.23
C ALA A 38 -22.44 12.58 4.35
N VAL A 39 -21.93 13.14 3.24
CA VAL A 39 -21.08 12.42 2.27
C VAL A 39 -19.59 12.67 2.59
N PRO A 40 -18.81 11.63 2.97
CA PRO A 40 -17.41 11.80 3.36
C PRO A 40 -16.52 12.43 2.29
N SER A 41 -16.70 12.04 1.03
CA SER A 41 -15.91 12.61 -0.08
C SER A 41 -16.13 14.12 -0.20
N ILE A 42 -17.36 14.61 -0.07
CA ILE A 42 -17.66 16.04 -0.06
C ILE A 42 -16.98 16.74 1.12
N ARG A 43 -16.97 16.14 2.31
CA ARG A 43 -16.27 16.70 3.48
C ARG A 43 -14.78 16.85 3.20
N SER A 44 -14.15 15.78 2.67
CA SER A 44 -12.73 15.76 2.31
C SER A 44 -12.37 16.81 1.24
N HIS A 45 -13.18 16.93 0.18
CA HIS A 45 -12.97 17.93 -0.88
C HIS A 45 -13.16 19.35 -0.34
N GLY A 46 -14.15 19.57 0.54
CA GLY A 46 -14.33 20.83 1.25
C GLY A 46 -13.09 21.22 2.05
N HIS A 47 -12.53 20.30 2.85
CA HIS A 47 -11.27 20.53 3.55
C HIS A 47 -10.12 20.91 2.60
N ALA A 48 -9.98 20.20 1.48
CA ALA A 48 -8.93 20.48 0.51
C ALA A 48 -8.99 21.92 -0.03
N VAL A 49 -10.20 22.41 -0.30
CA VAL A 49 -10.43 23.79 -0.77
C VAL A 49 -10.16 24.81 0.33
N LEU A 50 -10.59 24.55 1.57
CA LEU A 50 -10.31 25.43 2.72
C LEU A 50 -8.80 25.58 2.98
N MET A 51 -8.05 24.49 2.85
CA MET A 51 -6.58 24.51 2.97
C MET A 51 -5.93 25.37 1.89
N LYS A 52 -6.37 25.23 0.63
CA LYS A 52 -5.88 26.06 -0.49
C LYS A 52 -6.18 27.56 -0.28
N LEU A 53 -7.27 27.88 0.42
CA LEU A 53 -7.64 29.24 0.78
C LEU A 53 -6.95 29.76 2.05
N GLY A 54 -6.09 28.94 2.69
CA GLY A 54 -5.43 29.30 3.95
C GLY A 54 -6.41 29.56 5.11
N ARG A 55 -7.61 28.97 5.06
CA ARG A 55 -8.61 29.12 6.13
C ARG A 55 -8.25 28.22 7.31
N GLU A 56 -8.63 28.67 8.50
CA GLU A 56 -8.51 27.85 9.71
C GLU A 56 -9.38 26.60 9.58
N ILE A 57 -8.78 25.46 9.93
CA ILE A 57 -9.45 24.16 9.99
C ILE A 57 -9.19 23.60 11.37
N ALA A 58 -10.26 23.46 12.16
CA ALA A 58 -10.18 22.84 13.47
C ALA A 58 -10.34 21.33 13.34
N VAL A 59 -9.28 20.59 13.66
CA VAL A 59 -9.28 19.14 13.83
C VAL A 59 -8.31 18.79 14.96
N GLY A 60 -8.72 17.91 15.85
CA GLY A 60 -7.94 17.51 17.02
C GLY A 60 -7.91 15.99 17.23
N ALA A 61 -6.98 15.57 18.08
CA ALA A 61 -6.78 14.16 18.44
C ALA A 61 -8.01 13.51 19.11
N THR A 62 -8.95 14.31 19.65
CA THR A 62 -10.18 13.85 20.32
C THR A 62 -11.40 13.81 19.39
N ASP A 63 -11.28 14.30 18.15
CA ASP A 63 -12.39 14.26 17.21
C ASP A 63 -12.77 12.82 16.80
N PRO A 64 -13.99 12.59 16.32
CA PRO A 64 -14.35 11.31 15.70
C PRO A 64 -13.43 10.96 14.54
N ASP A 65 -13.07 9.68 14.41
CA ASP A 65 -12.18 9.16 13.36
C ASP A 65 -12.59 9.57 11.95
N ALA A 66 -13.89 9.58 11.66
CA ALA A 66 -14.40 10.02 10.37
C ALA A 66 -13.93 11.45 10.04
N ARG A 67 -14.03 12.40 10.98
CA ARG A 67 -13.61 13.79 10.78
C ARG A 67 -12.10 13.91 10.59
N LYS A 68 -11.32 13.16 11.37
CA LYS A 68 -9.86 13.11 11.25
C LYS A 68 -9.46 12.60 9.87
N ILE A 69 -10.09 11.52 9.41
CA ILE A 69 -9.83 10.93 8.09
C ILE A 69 -10.23 11.92 6.99
N ASP A 70 -11.39 12.56 7.06
CA ASP A 70 -11.81 13.54 6.06
C ASP A 70 -10.83 14.72 5.95
N PHE A 71 -10.32 15.19 7.09
CA PHE A 71 -9.27 16.20 7.13
C PHE A 71 -7.98 15.73 6.43
N LEU A 72 -7.50 14.51 6.77
CA LEU A 72 -6.26 13.95 6.22
C LEU A 72 -6.36 13.66 4.71
N VAL A 73 -7.51 13.15 4.25
CA VAL A 73 -7.82 12.97 2.83
C VAL A 73 -7.88 14.33 2.14
N GLY A 74 -8.50 15.34 2.77
CA GLY A 74 -8.49 16.71 2.29
C GLY A 74 -7.08 17.28 2.11
N ALA A 75 -6.19 17.09 3.09
CA ALA A 75 -4.79 17.49 3.00
C ALA A 75 -4.09 16.84 1.80
N LYS A 76 -4.27 15.52 1.62
CA LYS A 76 -3.71 14.79 0.47
C LYS A 76 -4.24 15.34 -0.86
N LEU A 77 -5.53 15.67 -0.95
CA LEU A 77 -6.15 16.26 -2.14
C LEU A 77 -5.64 17.68 -2.44
N SER A 78 -5.26 18.46 -1.43
CA SER A 78 -4.63 19.77 -1.63
C SER A 78 -3.27 19.65 -2.31
N GLY A 79 -2.52 18.59 -1.99
CA GLY A 79 -1.21 18.30 -2.57
C GLY A 79 -0.03 18.84 -1.75
N ARG A 80 1.16 18.27 -2.01
CA ARG A 80 2.40 18.61 -1.31
C ARG A 80 2.78 20.08 -1.50
N GLY A 81 3.13 20.75 -0.40
CA GLY A 81 3.45 22.18 -0.38
C GLY A 81 2.25 23.11 -0.57
N LYS A 82 1.02 22.56 -0.57
CA LYS A 82 -0.24 23.33 -0.65
C LYS A 82 -1.05 23.29 0.65
N VAL A 83 -0.66 22.44 1.60
CA VAL A 83 -1.26 22.40 2.93
C VAL A 83 -0.61 23.50 3.79
N PRO A 84 -1.39 24.36 4.46
CA PRO A 84 -0.85 25.37 5.38
C PRO A 84 0.06 24.76 6.47
N ALA A 85 1.25 25.33 6.66
CA ALA A 85 2.28 24.78 7.56
C ALA A 85 1.80 24.62 9.02
N HIS A 86 0.92 25.48 9.52
CA HIS A 86 0.39 25.38 10.88
C HIS A 86 -0.41 24.08 11.14
N LEU A 87 -0.89 23.41 10.08
CA LEU A 87 -1.65 22.15 10.16
C LEU A 87 -0.74 20.91 10.31
N GLU A 88 0.57 21.06 10.17
CA GLU A 88 1.51 19.94 10.29
C GLU A 88 1.43 19.26 11.65
N SER A 89 1.38 20.05 12.73
CA SER A 89 1.27 19.54 14.10
C SER A 89 0.05 18.63 14.30
N ALA A 90 -1.07 18.95 13.66
CA ALA A 90 -2.28 18.12 13.69
C ALA A 90 -2.07 16.81 12.92
N VAL A 91 -1.45 16.84 11.73
CA VAL A 91 -1.12 15.62 10.97
C VAL A 91 -0.19 14.71 11.76
N VAL A 92 0.83 15.29 12.41
CA VAL A 92 1.77 14.54 13.25
C VAL A 92 1.04 13.87 14.42
N ALA A 93 0.23 14.63 15.18
CA ALA A 93 -0.54 14.07 16.31
C ALA A 93 -1.50 12.95 15.86
N LEU A 94 -2.05 13.04 14.64
CA LEU A 94 -2.93 12.01 14.09
C LEU A 94 -2.18 10.74 13.63
N SER A 95 -0.86 10.79 13.48
CA SER A 95 -0.04 9.62 13.12
C SER A 95 0.37 8.75 14.33
N GLU A 96 0.21 9.27 15.55
CA GLU A 96 0.68 8.66 16.78
C GLU A 96 -0.10 7.39 17.17
N ALA A 97 0.53 6.53 17.98
CA ALA A 97 -0.01 5.22 18.36
C ALA A 97 -1.34 5.26 19.13
N GLY A 98 -1.71 6.40 19.72
CA GLY A 98 -3.00 6.59 20.41
C GLY A 98 -4.21 6.72 19.47
N GLN A 99 -3.98 6.87 18.17
CA GLN A 99 -5.04 6.98 17.17
C GLN A 99 -5.43 5.62 16.60
N SER A 100 -6.65 5.53 16.06
CA SER A 100 -7.07 4.30 15.39
C SER A 100 -6.23 4.02 14.15
N ARG A 101 -6.15 2.74 13.80
CA ARG A 101 -5.41 2.27 12.61
C ARG A 101 -5.79 3.02 11.33
N ALA A 102 -7.08 3.28 11.12
CA ALA A 102 -7.56 3.97 9.91
C ALA A 102 -7.09 5.43 9.86
N VAL A 103 -7.09 6.13 11.00
CA VAL A 103 -6.55 7.49 11.11
C VAL A 103 -5.04 7.49 10.86
N ARG A 104 -4.30 6.55 11.47
CA ARG A 104 -2.84 6.45 11.31
C ARG A 104 -2.42 6.17 9.87
N LEU A 105 -3.17 5.33 9.15
CA LEU A 105 -2.96 5.10 7.71
C LEU A 105 -3.10 6.39 6.91
N ALA A 106 -4.19 7.13 7.11
CA ALA A 106 -4.42 8.39 6.42
C ALA A 106 -3.37 9.45 6.80
N ALA A 107 -2.92 9.45 8.07
CA ALA A 107 -1.93 10.40 8.58
C ALA A 107 -0.54 10.11 8.01
N ALA A 108 -0.13 8.85 7.93
CA ALA A 108 1.13 8.45 7.30
C ALA A 108 1.21 8.95 5.86
N GLU A 109 0.11 8.88 5.10
CA GLU A 109 0.07 9.42 3.75
C GLU A 109 0.19 10.95 3.67
N ALA A 110 -0.22 11.65 4.73
CA ALA A 110 -0.24 13.11 4.81
C ALA A 110 1.05 13.73 5.39
N LEU A 111 1.86 12.98 6.14
CA LEU A 111 3.16 13.43 6.67
C LEU A 111 4.06 14.13 5.62
N PRO A 112 4.32 13.56 4.42
CA PRO A 112 5.25 14.16 3.46
C PRO A 112 4.66 15.34 2.67
N LEU A 113 3.49 15.87 3.07
CA LEU A 113 2.86 17.02 2.42
C LEU A 113 3.52 18.36 2.80
N PHE A 114 4.39 18.38 3.81
CA PHE A 114 5.08 19.56 4.36
C PHE A 114 6.57 19.55 3.98
N PRO A 115 6.99 20.22 2.89
CA PRO A 115 8.36 20.13 2.37
C PRO A 115 9.44 20.66 3.31
N GLU A 116 9.11 21.68 4.12
CA GLU A 116 10.05 22.32 5.05
C GLU A 116 10.56 21.36 6.14
N ASP A 117 9.80 20.29 6.43
CA ASP A 117 10.10 19.30 7.46
C ASP A 117 10.25 17.87 6.85
N ASP A 118 10.72 17.78 5.60
CA ASP A 118 10.94 16.52 4.87
C ASP A 118 11.77 15.50 5.69
N GLN A 119 12.85 15.94 6.33
CA GLN A 119 13.71 15.06 7.13
C GLN A 119 12.94 14.46 8.32
N LYS A 120 12.23 15.29 9.07
CA LYS A 120 11.39 14.87 10.21
C LYS A 120 10.23 13.97 9.77
N SER A 121 9.71 14.20 8.57
CA SER A 121 8.69 13.36 7.96
C SER A 121 9.24 11.98 7.60
N LEU A 122 10.42 11.92 6.98
CA LEU A 122 11.11 10.66 6.67
C LEU A 122 11.41 9.85 7.94
N GLU A 123 11.97 10.48 8.97
CA GLU A 123 12.25 9.84 10.26
C GLU A 123 11.00 9.18 10.85
N ARG A 124 9.86 9.88 10.83
CA ARG A 124 8.56 9.35 11.30
C ARG A 124 8.05 8.21 10.44
N LEU A 125 8.13 8.35 9.11
CA LEU A 125 7.67 7.33 8.18
C LEU A 125 8.49 6.05 8.31
N VAL A 126 9.80 6.14 8.46
CA VAL A 126 10.69 5.01 8.73
C VAL A 126 10.36 4.37 10.07
N ALA A 127 10.16 5.17 11.13
CA ALA A 127 9.77 4.66 12.44
C ALA A 127 8.42 3.91 12.39
N ILE A 128 7.43 4.42 11.64
CA ILE A 128 6.16 3.73 11.43
C ILE A 128 6.36 2.45 10.62
N ALA A 129 7.16 2.49 9.56
CA ALA A 129 7.44 1.32 8.73
C ALA A 129 8.06 0.18 9.54
N ASP A 130 9.13 0.49 10.28
CA ASP A 130 9.91 -0.49 11.03
C ASP A 130 9.12 -1.04 12.23
N ALA A 131 8.39 -0.19 12.96
CA ALA A 131 7.59 -0.61 14.11
C ALA A 131 6.41 -1.54 13.72
N HIS A 132 5.97 -1.48 12.46
CA HIS A 132 4.82 -2.24 11.95
C HIS A 132 5.22 -3.31 10.92
N ALA A 133 6.51 -3.64 10.83
CA ALA A 133 7.04 -4.52 9.80
C ALA A 133 6.58 -5.99 9.91
N GLN A 134 6.02 -6.39 11.06
CA GLN A 134 5.63 -7.78 11.35
C GLN A 134 4.12 -7.94 11.62
N ASP A 135 3.45 -6.94 12.20
CA ASP A 135 2.08 -7.01 12.69
C ASP A 135 1.07 -6.21 11.84
N ASP A 136 1.50 -5.14 11.17
CA ASP A 136 0.64 -4.35 10.27
C ASP A 136 1.37 -3.91 8.99
N LEU A 137 1.55 -4.86 8.08
CA LEU A 137 2.18 -4.64 6.78
C LEU A 137 1.46 -3.57 5.93
N GLN A 138 0.15 -3.35 6.13
CA GLN A 138 -0.54 -2.30 5.38
C GLN A 138 -0.11 -0.91 5.85
N LEU A 139 -0.01 -0.69 7.17
CA LEU A 139 0.49 0.57 7.72
C LEU A 139 1.96 0.77 7.41
N SER A 140 2.76 -0.30 7.55
CA SER A 140 4.18 -0.28 7.23
C SER A 140 4.42 0.13 5.77
N PHE A 141 3.76 -0.52 4.81
CA PHE A 141 3.93 -0.21 3.39
C PHE A 141 3.28 1.12 2.98
N ALA A 142 2.23 1.57 3.66
CA ALA A 142 1.68 2.91 3.45
C ALA A 142 2.71 3.99 3.80
N ALA A 143 3.45 3.80 4.90
CA ALA A 143 4.53 4.70 5.29
C ALA A 143 5.68 4.70 4.28
N LEU A 144 6.14 3.51 3.85
CA LEU A 144 7.17 3.38 2.80
C LEU A 144 6.74 4.01 1.47
N GLU A 145 5.47 3.88 1.09
CA GLU A 145 4.97 4.53 -0.12
C GLU A 145 4.89 6.05 0.03
N ALA A 146 4.52 6.54 1.21
CA ALA A 146 4.50 7.96 1.50
C ALA A 146 5.89 8.59 1.41
N MET A 147 6.97 7.84 1.76
CA MET A 147 8.35 8.33 1.61
C MET A 147 8.65 8.80 0.18
N LYS A 148 8.09 8.16 -0.86
CA LYS A 148 8.31 8.53 -2.27
C LYS A 148 7.83 9.93 -2.64
N ARG A 149 6.99 10.55 -1.80
CA ARG A 149 6.56 11.94 -1.98
C ARG A 149 7.64 12.95 -1.58
N VAL A 150 8.64 12.51 -0.81
CA VAL A 150 9.84 13.28 -0.46
C VAL A 150 10.90 13.01 -1.54
N PRO A 151 11.58 14.03 -2.09
CA PRO A 151 12.59 13.83 -3.13
C PRO A 151 13.70 12.88 -2.69
N ALA A 152 13.97 11.81 -3.45
CA ALA A 152 14.97 10.79 -3.07
C ALA A 152 16.38 11.36 -2.83
N SER A 153 16.72 12.49 -3.47
CA SER A 153 18.00 13.18 -3.27
C SER A 153 18.18 13.78 -1.87
N THR A 154 17.10 13.92 -1.09
CA THR A 154 17.15 14.45 0.29
C THR A 154 17.17 13.35 1.33
N TRP A 155 17.11 12.08 0.93
CA TRP A 155 17.04 10.97 1.85
C TRP A 155 18.41 10.71 2.49
N PRO A 156 18.46 10.49 3.82
CA PRO A 156 19.63 9.91 4.48
C PRO A 156 20.07 8.61 3.80
N ALA A 157 21.37 8.38 3.73
CA ALA A 157 21.94 7.21 3.05
C ALA A 157 21.47 5.89 3.69
N GLU A 158 21.23 5.88 5.01
CA GLU A 158 20.70 4.71 5.72
C GLU A 158 19.29 4.29 5.26
N TYR A 159 18.51 5.19 4.64
CA TYR A 159 17.16 4.87 4.17
C TYR A 159 17.14 4.26 2.77
N ALA A 160 18.29 4.06 2.12
CA ALA A 160 18.38 3.46 0.79
C ALA A 160 17.71 2.07 0.72
N ASN A 161 17.77 1.27 1.79
CA ASN A 161 17.15 -0.06 1.86
C ASN A 161 15.65 -0.02 2.21
N ARG A 162 15.08 1.16 2.46
CA ARG A 162 13.64 1.38 2.69
C ARG A 162 12.89 1.74 1.40
N ILE A 163 13.56 1.74 0.26
CA ILE A 163 12.91 1.89 -1.04
C ILE A 163 12.04 0.65 -1.30
N LEU A 164 10.73 0.85 -1.33
CA LEU A 164 9.77 -0.20 -1.68
C LEU A 164 10.03 -0.71 -3.11
N THR A 165 10.52 -1.95 -3.21
CA THR A 165 10.77 -2.62 -4.48
C THR A 165 9.46 -3.20 -5.01
N ARG A 166 9.06 -2.77 -6.21
CA ARG A 166 7.87 -3.29 -6.89
C ARG A 166 8.29 -4.25 -8.00
N ILE A 167 7.73 -5.44 -7.98
CA ILE A 167 7.92 -6.43 -9.03
C ILE A 167 6.56 -6.94 -9.50
N LYS A 168 6.39 -7.04 -10.81
CA LYS A 168 5.24 -7.70 -11.42
C LYS A 168 5.73 -8.96 -12.09
N ILE A 169 5.08 -10.07 -11.77
CA ILE A 169 5.35 -11.39 -12.34
C ILE A 169 4.06 -11.90 -12.96
N SER A 170 4.13 -12.40 -14.18
CA SER A 170 3.01 -12.96 -14.92
C SER A 170 3.23 -14.44 -15.22
N ALA A 171 2.16 -15.22 -15.17
CA ALA A 171 2.16 -16.56 -15.76
C ALA A 171 2.17 -16.46 -17.30
N THR A 172 2.81 -17.43 -17.93
CA THR A 172 2.88 -17.59 -19.39
C THR A 172 2.29 -18.95 -19.80
N PRO A 173 1.80 -19.09 -21.05
CA PRO A 173 1.20 -20.34 -21.54
C PRO A 173 2.13 -21.57 -21.49
N ASP A 174 3.45 -21.38 -21.43
CA ASP A 174 4.45 -22.45 -21.43
C ASP A 174 4.75 -23.01 -20.03
N LEU A 175 3.86 -22.82 -19.04
CA LEU A 175 4.07 -23.16 -17.63
C LEU A 175 5.33 -22.50 -17.06
N LYS A 176 5.48 -21.19 -17.29
CA LYS A 176 6.60 -20.39 -16.77
C LYS A 176 6.12 -19.07 -16.20
N PHE A 177 6.92 -18.51 -15.30
CA PHE A 177 6.87 -17.09 -14.99
C PHE A 177 7.63 -16.29 -16.05
N ASP A 178 7.17 -15.09 -16.39
CA ASP A 178 7.83 -14.17 -17.32
C ASP A 178 9.17 -13.63 -16.75
N VAL A 179 9.20 -13.36 -15.45
CA VAL A 179 10.40 -13.06 -14.67
C VAL A 179 11.02 -14.37 -14.22
N LYS A 180 12.31 -14.58 -14.55
CA LYS A 180 13.09 -15.76 -14.11
C LYS A 180 13.86 -15.49 -12.83
N GLU A 181 14.32 -14.26 -12.68
CA GLU A 181 15.03 -13.80 -11.49
C GLU A 181 14.81 -12.32 -11.25
N PHE A 182 14.85 -11.92 -9.98
CA PHE A 182 14.96 -10.52 -9.58
C PHE A 182 15.83 -10.43 -8.33
N THR A 183 16.48 -9.29 -8.13
CA THR A 183 17.41 -9.07 -7.02
C THR A 183 16.87 -8.02 -6.06
N VAL A 184 16.98 -8.27 -4.76
CA VAL A 184 16.65 -7.35 -3.67
C VAL A 184 17.76 -7.40 -2.63
N LYS A 185 17.87 -6.36 -1.79
CA LYS A 185 18.79 -6.40 -0.65
C LYS A 185 18.15 -7.06 0.55
N VAL A 186 18.96 -7.54 1.48
CA VAL A 186 18.53 -8.00 2.81
C VAL A 186 17.61 -6.96 3.46
N GLY A 187 16.50 -7.42 4.05
CA GLY A 187 15.53 -6.56 4.75
C GLY A 187 14.77 -5.55 3.86
N SER A 188 14.89 -5.62 2.54
CA SER A 188 14.16 -4.71 1.64
C SER A 188 12.66 -5.00 1.65
N ALA A 189 11.84 -3.95 1.65
CA ALA A 189 10.40 -4.11 1.45
C ALA A 189 10.09 -4.45 -0.02
N VAL A 190 9.30 -5.51 -0.23
CA VAL A 190 8.92 -6.02 -1.54
C VAL A 190 7.41 -6.03 -1.69
N GLU A 191 6.90 -5.39 -2.74
CA GLU A 191 5.52 -5.52 -3.22
C GLU A 191 5.54 -6.31 -4.54
N LEU A 192 5.14 -7.57 -4.48
CA LEU A 192 5.08 -8.48 -5.61
C LEU A 192 3.63 -8.58 -6.09
N THR A 193 3.39 -8.17 -7.33
CA THR A 193 2.11 -8.41 -8.01
C THR A 193 2.24 -9.64 -8.90
N PHE A 194 1.53 -10.71 -8.55
CA PHE A 194 1.38 -11.85 -9.42
C PHE A 194 0.12 -11.69 -10.28
N TYR A 195 0.25 -11.91 -11.58
CA TYR A 195 -0.84 -11.82 -12.55
C TYR A 195 -0.95 -13.11 -13.37
N ASN A 196 -2.14 -13.71 -13.43
CA ASN A 196 -2.40 -14.85 -14.28
C ASN A 196 -3.35 -14.47 -15.43
N PRO A 197 -2.84 -14.36 -16.67
CA PRO A 197 -3.68 -14.21 -17.86
C PRO A 197 -4.19 -15.55 -18.42
N ASP A 198 -3.70 -16.69 -17.93
CA ASP A 198 -4.01 -18.02 -18.44
C ASP A 198 -5.37 -18.54 -17.95
N ASN A 199 -5.94 -19.49 -18.70
CA ASN A 199 -7.07 -20.30 -18.30
C ASN A 199 -6.68 -21.34 -17.23
N MET A 200 -5.41 -21.78 -17.22
CA MET A 200 -4.88 -22.70 -16.21
C MET A 200 -4.78 -22.01 -14.83
N TYR A 201 -4.85 -22.82 -13.78
CA TYR A 201 -4.63 -22.35 -12.42
C TYR A 201 -3.15 -22.17 -12.15
N HIS A 202 -2.80 -20.99 -11.65
CA HIS A 202 -1.45 -20.68 -11.21
C HIS A 202 -1.47 -19.89 -9.92
N ASN A 203 -0.49 -20.18 -9.08
CA ASN A 203 -0.13 -19.41 -7.91
C ASN A 203 1.38 -19.14 -7.95
N LEU A 204 1.84 -18.32 -7.03
CA LEU A 204 3.26 -18.10 -6.77
C LEU A 204 3.51 -18.35 -5.28
N VAL A 205 4.42 -19.26 -4.99
CA VAL A 205 4.86 -19.60 -3.63
C VAL A 205 6.35 -19.32 -3.54
N LEU A 206 6.73 -18.31 -2.75
CA LEU A 206 8.11 -18.01 -2.40
C LEU A 206 8.55 -18.95 -1.29
N VAL A 207 9.66 -19.64 -1.48
CA VAL A 207 10.19 -20.63 -0.54
C VAL A 207 11.60 -20.30 -0.09
N ASP A 208 11.95 -20.83 1.08
CA ASP A 208 13.30 -20.71 1.67
C ASP A 208 14.36 -21.40 0.80
N ALA A 209 15.60 -20.98 0.96
CA ALA A 209 16.75 -21.55 0.28
C ALA A 209 16.84 -23.07 0.58
N GLY A 210 16.82 -23.89 -0.47
CA GLY A 210 16.85 -25.35 -0.35
C GLY A 210 15.51 -26.03 -0.08
N ALA A 211 14.40 -25.28 0.06
CA ALA A 211 13.08 -25.87 0.32
C ALA A 211 12.32 -26.29 -0.96
N LEU A 212 12.80 -25.91 -2.15
CA LEU A 212 12.10 -26.08 -3.43
C LEU A 212 11.55 -27.49 -3.66
N ASP A 213 12.43 -28.50 -3.64
CA ASP A 213 12.02 -29.88 -3.97
C ASP A 213 11.04 -30.44 -2.92
N ARG A 214 11.29 -30.16 -1.64
CA ARG A 214 10.42 -30.62 -0.54
C ARG A 214 9.01 -30.02 -0.66
N VAL A 215 8.91 -28.70 -0.86
CA VAL A 215 7.61 -28.01 -0.99
C VAL A 215 6.91 -28.43 -2.28
N GLY A 216 7.63 -28.53 -3.39
CA GLY A 216 7.07 -28.98 -4.67
C GLY A 216 6.51 -30.41 -4.60
N LEU A 217 7.26 -31.36 -4.03
CA LEU A 217 6.79 -32.73 -3.82
C LEU A 217 5.58 -32.79 -2.87
N ALA A 218 5.59 -32.00 -1.79
CA ALA A 218 4.45 -31.93 -0.88
C ALA A 218 3.20 -31.36 -1.57
N ALA A 219 3.35 -30.40 -2.48
CA ALA A 219 2.25 -29.85 -3.27
C ALA A 219 1.68 -30.88 -4.27
N ASP A 220 2.52 -31.68 -4.92
CA ASP A 220 2.07 -32.78 -5.78
C ASP A 220 1.20 -33.78 -5.00
N LEU A 221 1.57 -34.10 -3.75
CA LEU A 221 0.80 -34.98 -2.87
C LEU A 221 -0.57 -34.40 -2.48
N MET A 222 -0.79 -33.09 -2.61
CA MET A 222 -2.08 -32.45 -2.37
C MET A 222 -3.08 -32.68 -3.52
N ALA A 223 -2.65 -33.14 -4.70
CA ALA A 223 -3.53 -33.39 -5.85
C ALA A 223 -4.65 -34.41 -5.55
N GLY A 224 -4.37 -35.40 -4.71
CA GLY A 224 -5.34 -36.41 -4.29
C GLY A 224 -6.21 -36.00 -3.10
N ARG A 225 -6.03 -34.78 -2.56
CA ARG A 225 -6.75 -34.33 -1.37
C ARG A 225 -7.99 -33.51 -1.76
N PRO A 226 -9.14 -33.71 -1.07
CA PRO A 226 -10.37 -32.97 -1.37
C PRO A 226 -10.24 -31.47 -1.09
N ASP A 227 -9.33 -31.06 -0.20
CA ASP A 227 -9.08 -29.67 0.21
C ASP A 227 -7.92 -28.99 -0.56
N GLY A 228 -7.35 -29.66 -1.57
CA GLY A 228 -6.15 -29.19 -2.28
C GLY A 228 -6.33 -27.80 -2.89
N LEU A 229 -7.41 -27.60 -3.66
CA LEU A 229 -7.70 -26.31 -4.30
C LEU A 229 -8.06 -25.22 -3.27
N GLU A 230 -8.80 -25.55 -2.21
CA GLU A 230 -9.14 -24.61 -1.13
C GLU A 230 -7.87 -24.06 -0.45
N LYS A 231 -6.90 -24.94 -0.20
CA LYS A 231 -5.56 -24.57 0.30
C LYS A 231 -4.64 -24.01 -0.78
N SER A 232 -5.16 -23.72 -1.98
CA SER A 232 -4.39 -23.24 -3.12
C SER A 232 -3.20 -24.14 -3.51
N TYR A 233 -3.22 -25.41 -3.12
CA TYR A 233 -2.10 -26.35 -3.21
C TYR A 233 -0.81 -25.83 -2.57
N VAL A 234 -0.94 -25.05 -1.49
CA VAL A 234 0.19 -24.60 -0.66
C VAL A 234 0.31 -25.56 0.54
N PRO A 235 1.40 -26.35 0.63
CA PRO A 235 1.62 -27.23 1.78
C PRO A 235 1.86 -26.44 3.06
N ASP A 236 1.47 -27.02 4.19
CA ASP A 236 1.89 -26.55 5.52
C ASP A 236 3.34 -26.98 5.76
N ASP A 237 4.28 -26.18 5.24
CA ASP A 237 5.71 -26.43 5.32
C ASP A 237 6.43 -25.15 5.79
N PRO A 238 7.35 -25.23 6.77
CA PRO A 238 8.02 -24.04 7.31
C PRO A 238 8.94 -23.33 6.30
N GLY A 239 9.24 -23.98 5.17
CA GLY A 239 9.96 -23.39 4.05
C GLY A 239 9.08 -22.54 3.13
N VAL A 240 7.77 -22.47 3.32
CA VAL A 240 6.90 -21.53 2.60
C VAL A 240 6.97 -20.16 3.28
N LEU A 241 7.54 -19.17 2.58
CA LEU A 241 7.73 -17.83 3.11
C LEU A 241 6.53 -16.93 2.83
N GLN A 242 6.06 -16.93 1.57
CA GLN A 242 4.95 -16.10 1.10
C GLN A 242 4.24 -16.82 -0.05
N TRP A 243 2.94 -16.61 -0.22
CA TRP A 243 2.19 -17.29 -1.28
C TRP A 243 0.95 -16.52 -1.71
N THR A 244 0.59 -16.68 -2.98
CA THR A 244 -0.70 -16.20 -3.53
C THR A 244 -1.74 -17.31 -3.52
N PRO A 245 -3.03 -16.98 -3.43
CA PRO A 245 -4.09 -17.92 -3.81
C PRO A 245 -3.91 -18.42 -5.25
N GLN A 246 -4.61 -19.50 -5.61
CA GLN A 246 -4.72 -19.92 -7.01
C GLN A 246 -5.51 -18.88 -7.82
N LEU A 247 -4.92 -18.43 -8.93
CA LEU A 247 -5.47 -17.45 -9.85
C LEU A 247 -5.81 -18.13 -11.18
N THR A 248 -6.83 -17.64 -11.87
CA THR A 248 -7.26 -18.09 -13.21
C THR A 248 -8.17 -17.01 -13.83
N ILE A 249 -8.36 -17.03 -15.14
CA ILE A 249 -9.34 -16.17 -15.82
C ILE A 249 -10.78 -16.34 -15.27
N GLY A 250 -11.11 -17.53 -14.74
CA GLY A 250 -12.41 -17.84 -14.15
C GLY A 250 -12.63 -17.27 -12.74
N GLY A 251 -11.64 -16.55 -12.19
CA GLY A 251 -11.67 -16.00 -10.83
C GLY A 251 -10.82 -14.74 -10.71
N ALA A 252 -10.14 -14.58 -9.56
CA ALA A 252 -9.17 -13.51 -9.40
C ALA A 252 -7.98 -13.73 -10.35
N ARG A 253 -7.63 -12.68 -11.10
CA ARG A 253 -6.53 -12.72 -12.07
C ARG A 253 -5.23 -12.13 -11.55
N SER A 254 -5.26 -11.46 -10.41
CA SER A 254 -4.10 -10.81 -9.84
C SER A 254 -4.14 -10.88 -8.31
N HIS A 255 -2.96 -11.00 -7.70
CA HIS A 255 -2.80 -10.90 -6.26
C HIS A 255 -1.52 -10.12 -5.92
N VAL A 256 -1.54 -9.38 -4.80
CA VAL A 256 -0.41 -8.58 -4.34
C VAL A 256 0.10 -9.14 -3.02
N LEU A 257 1.38 -9.50 -2.98
CA LEU A 257 2.10 -9.84 -1.77
C LEU A 257 2.95 -8.67 -1.32
N ARG A 258 2.95 -8.42 -0.01
CA ARG A 258 3.81 -7.43 0.64
C ARG A 258 4.58 -8.14 1.73
N PHE A 259 5.90 -8.06 1.69
CA PHE A 259 6.76 -8.72 2.65
C PHE A 259 8.12 -8.03 2.71
N TYR A 260 8.86 -8.27 3.79
CA TYR A 260 10.26 -7.91 3.87
C TYR A 260 11.12 -9.08 3.39
N ALA A 261 12.10 -8.78 2.54
CA ALA A 261 13.08 -9.76 2.11
C ALA A 261 13.84 -10.32 3.33
N PRO A 262 14.21 -11.61 3.31
CA PRO A 262 15.00 -12.21 4.39
C PRO A 262 16.24 -11.39 4.76
N GLU A 263 16.60 -11.40 6.04
CA GLU A 263 17.83 -10.76 6.56
C GLU A 263 19.11 -11.50 6.18
N LYS A 264 18.97 -12.68 5.55
CA LYS A 264 20.09 -13.50 5.11
C LYS A 264 20.16 -13.50 3.59
N ALA A 265 21.32 -13.12 3.05
CA ALA A 265 21.61 -13.25 1.63
C ALA A 265 21.50 -14.71 1.15
N GLY A 266 20.99 -14.89 -0.06
CA GLY A 266 20.75 -16.22 -0.63
C GLY A 266 19.80 -16.20 -1.82
N ASP A 267 19.67 -17.37 -2.44
CA ASP A 267 18.73 -17.60 -3.54
C ASP A 267 17.43 -18.21 -2.96
N PHE A 268 16.33 -17.47 -3.08
CA PHE A 268 15.00 -17.83 -2.59
C PHE A 268 14.08 -18.14 -3.78
N PRO A 269 13.82 -19.42 -4.09
CA PRO A 269 13.00 -19.78 -5.23
C PRO A 269 11.55 -19.34 -5.06
N TYR A 270 10.89 -18.98 -6.15
CA TYR A 270 9.43 -18.94 -6.22
C TYR A 270 8.93 -19.93 -7.26
N ILE A 271 7.89 -20.68 -6.89
CA ILE A 271 7.36 -21.81 -7.68
C ILE A 271 5.84 -21.71 -7.81
N CYS A 272 5.29 -22.27 -8.88
CA CYS A 272 3.86 -22.58 -8.92
C CYS A 272 3.64 -23.96 -8.31
N THR A 273 2.83 -24.05 -7.27
CA THR A 273 2.53 -25.30 -6.55
C THR A 273 1.22 -25.94 -7.00
N PHE A 274 0.59 -25.47 -8.08
CA PHE A 274 -0.41 -26.29 -8.75
C PHE A 274 0.25 -27.63 -9.15
N PRO A 275 -0.37 -28.79 -8.85
CA PRO A 275 0.31 -30.08 -8.96
C PRO A 275 0.98 -30.31 -10.32
N GLY A 276 2.26 -30.67 -10.30
CA GLY A 276 3.10 -30.90 -11.47
C GLY A 276 3.85 -29.66 -11.99
N HIS A 277 3.40 -28.43 -11.71
CA HIS A 277 3.95 -27.22 -12.33
C HIS A 277 5.34 -26.82 -11.81
N TRP A 278 5.62 -27.01 -10.52
CA TRP A 278 6.80 -26.47 -9.82
C TRP A 278 8.16 -26.84 -10.44
N ARG A 279 8.22 -27.95 -11.19
CA ARG A 279 9.45 -28.40 -11.88
C ARG A 279 9.84 -27.47 -13.03
N ALA A 280 8.86 -26.97 -13.77
CA ALA A 280 9.04 -26.12 -14.94
C ALA A 280 8.76 -24.64 -14.62
N MET A 281 7.77 -24.38 -13.77
CA MET A 281 7.26 -23.06 -13.44
C MET A 281 7.90 -22.53 -12.16
N ARG A 282 9.11 -21.99 -12.31
CA ARG A 282 9.91 -21.46 -11.21
C ARG A 282 10.79 -20.28 -11.63
N GLY A 283 11.13 -19.45 -10.65
CA GLY A 283 12.18 -18.44 -10.75
C GLY A 283 12.85 -18.23 -9.38
N VAL A 284 13.72 -17.23 -9.28
CA VAL A 284 14.53 -16.98 -8.06
C VAL A 284 14.50 -15.52 -7.65
N MET A 285 14.17 -15.24 -6.39
CA MET A 285 14.49 -13.97 -5.74
C MET A 285 15.90 -14.08 -5.16
N LYS A 286 16.83 -13.27 -5.67
CA LYS A 286 18.19 -13.17 -5.15
C LYS A 286 18.24 -12.10 -4.07
N VAL A 287 18.57 -12.49 -2.84
CA VAL A 287 18.79 -11.57 -1.73
C VAL A 287 20.29 -11.34 -1.60
N VAL A 288 20.71 -10.08 -1.72
CA VAL A 288 22.11 -9.65 -1.63
C VAL A 288 22.30 -8.65 -0.50
N GLU A 289 23.56 -8.34 -0.15
CA GLU A 289 23.90 -7.30 0.83
C GLU A 289 23.55 -5.87 0.36
#